data_AF-A0A073IS86-F1
#
_entry.id   AF-A0A073IS86-F1
#
_cell.length_a   1.000
_cell.length_b   1.000
_cell.length_c   1.000
_cell.angle_alpha   90.00
_cell.angle_beta   90.00
_cell.angle_gamma   90.00
#
_symmetry.space_group_name_H-M   'P 1'
#
loop_
_entity.id
_entity.type
_entity.pdbx_description
1 polymer ?
#
loop_
_entity_poly.entity_id
_entity_poly.type
_entity_poly.pdbx_seq_one_letter_code
_entity_poly.pdbx_strand_id
1 'polypeptide(L)' 'MRSLEEIQEELDAVRSAMLAIAGGAQSYTIGSRSVTKADLAQLRAWRAELEAELGDAEGGGVRVTGWLGR' A
#
# COMPACT_ATOMS: atom_id res chain seq x y z
N MET A 1 11.31 13.79 -1.81
CA MET A 1 9.90 13.56 -2.18
C MET A 1 9.92 12.36 -3.10
N ARG A 2 9.15 11.31 -2.80
CA ARG A 2 9.00 10.17 -3.71
C ARG A 2 8.31 10.66 -4.99
N SER A 3 8.74 10.17 -6.14
CA SER A 3 8.07 10.53 -7.41
C SER A 3 6.71 9.83 -7.50
N LEU A 4 5.74 10.42 -8.20
CA LEU A 4 4.42 9.82 -8.43
C LEU A 4 4.52 8.41 -9.03
N GLU A 5 5.48 8.24 -9.94
CA GLU A 5 5.80 6.97 -10.58
C GLU A 5 6.23 5.91 -9.55
N GLU A 6 7.11 6.27 -8.60
CA GLU A 6 7.55 5.36 -7.54
C GLU A 6 6.39 4.95 -6.62
N ILE A 7 5.50 5.88 -6.27
CA ILE A 7 4.33 5.58 -5.43
C ILE A 7 3.38 4.62 -6.16
N GLN A 8 3.19 4.83 -7.46
CA GLN A 8 2.35 3.98 -8.29
C GLN A 8 2.93 2.57 -8.44
N GLU A 9 4.25 2.45 -8.65
CA GLU A 9 4.95 1.17 -8.71
C GLU A 9 4.87 0.40 -7.38
N GLU A 10 5.06 1.09 -6.26
CA GLU A 10 4.96 0.49 -4.92
C GLU A 10 3.53 0.01 -4.65
N LEU A 11 2.52 0.78 -5.07
CA LEU A 11 1.11 0.42 -4.96
C LEU A 11 0.77 -0.83 -5.79
N ASP A 12 1.26 -0.91 -7.03
CA ASP A 12 1.03 -2.06 -7.90
C ASP A 12 1.65 -3.33 -7.33
N ALA A 13 2.88 -3.22 -6.79
CA ALA A 13 3.55 -4.34 -6.14
C ALA A 13 2.78 -4.84 -4.90
N VAL A 14 2.24 -3.92 -4.09
CA VAL A 14 1.37 -4.25 -2.94
C VAL A 14 0.07 -4.90 -3.40
N ARG A 15 -0.54 -4.42 -4.48
CA ARG A 15 -1.76 -5.00 -5.05
C ARG A 15 -1.52 -6.40 -5.61
N SER A 16 -0.42 -6.60 -6.32
CA SER A 16 0.03 -7.89 -6.83
C SER A 16 0.29 -8.90 -5.70
N ALA A 17 0.93 -8.45 -4.62
CA ALA A 17 1.11 -9.27 -3.42
C ALA A 17 -0.22 -9.68 -2.79
N MET A 18 -1.16 -8.75 -2.64
CA MET A 18 -2.50 -9.05 -2.13
C MET A 18 -3.25 -10.05 -3.02
N LEU A 19 -3.16 -9.92 -4.34
CA LEU A 19 -3.80 -10.86 -5.27
C LEU A 19 -3.18 -12.25 -5.19
N ALA A 20 -1.84 -12.35 -5.12
CA ALA A 20 -1.16 -13.63 -4.94
C ALA A 20 -1.59 -14.31 -3.64
N ILE A 21 -1.62 -13.55 -2.54
CA ILE A 21 -2.03 -14.05 -1.23
C ILE A 21 -3.52 -14.44 -1.21
N ALA A 22 -4.39 -13.62 -1.83
CA ALA A 22 -5.81 -13.92 -1.97
C ALA A 22 -6.06 -15.17 -2.81
N GLY A 23 -5.23 -15.39 -3.85
CA GLY A 23 -5.22 -16.59 -4.69
C GLY A 23 -4.69 -17.86 -4.00
N GLY A 24 -4.19 -17.75 -2.76
CA GLY A 24 -3.74 -18.89 -1.95
C GLY A 24 -2.24 -18.90 -1.65
N ALA A 25 -1.47 -17.90 -2.07
CA ALA A 25 -0.05 -17.80 -1.68
C ALA A 25 0.09 -17.51 -0.19
N GLN A 26 1.01 -18.21 0.48
CA GLN A 26 1.28 -18.01 1.90
C GLN A 26 2.14 -16.75 2.15
N SER A 27 2.99 -16.42 1.19
CA SER A 27 4.00 -15.37 1.24
C SER A 27 4.30 -14.84 -0.15
N TYR A 28 4.58 -13.53 -0.24
CA TYR A 28 4.98 -12.85 -1.46
C TYR A 28 6.15 -11.91 -1.14
N THR A 29 7.08 -11.72 -2.07
CA THR A 29 8.24 -10.85 -1.87
C THR A 29 8.10 -9.60 -2.73
N ILE A 30 7.94 -8.45 -2.08
CA ILE A 30 7.93 -7.14 -2.71
C ILE A 30 9.35 -6.58 -2.64
N GLY A 31 10.12 -6.73 -3.71
CA GLY A 31 11.53 -6.31 -3.75
C GLY A 31 12.37 -7.03 -2.69
N SER A 32 12.75 -6.33 -1.61
CA SER A 32 13.49 -6.88 -0.45
C SER A 32 12.62 -7.20 0.77
N ARG A 33 11.30 -6.92 0.71
CA ARG A 33 10.37 -7.12 1.83
C ARG A 33 9.50 -8.35 1.57
N SER A 34 9.56 -9.33 2.46
CA SER A 34 8.64 -10.47 2.43
C SER A 34 7.36 -10.14 3.18
N VAL A 35 6.22 -10.25 2.52
CA VAL A 35 4.89 -10.02 3.08
C VAL A 35 4.11 -11.32 3.11
N THR A 36 3.35 -11.55 4.17
CA THR A 36 2.64 -12.82 4.38
C THR A 36 1.13 -12.61 4.44
N LYS A 37 0.38 -13.71 4.39
CA LYS A 37 -1.08 -13.67 4.58
C LYS A 37 -1.51 -13.09 5.93
N ALA A 38 -0.68 -13.20 6.98
CA ALA A 38 -0.97 -12.57 8.27
C ALA A 38 -0.88 -11.03 8.17
N ASP A 39 -0.02 -10.52 7.29
CA ASP A 39 0.14 -9.09 7.02
C ASP A 39 -0.90 -8.52 6.06
N LEU A 40 -1.94 -9.27 5.66
CA LEU A 40 -2.94 -8.79 4.71
C LEU A 40 -3.69 -7.55 5.24
N ALA A 41 -3.89 -7.45 6.55
CA ALA A 41 -4.42 -6.24 7.18
C ALA A 41 -3.45 -5.06 7.07
N GLN A 42 -2.14 -5.30 7.27
CA GLN A 42 -1.10 -4.28 7.12
C GLN A 42 -0.94 -3.84 5.65
N LEU A 43 -0.97 -4.78 4.70
CA LEU A 43 -0.93 -4.50 3.26
C LEU A 43 -2.09 -3.59 2.81
N ARG A 44 -3.29 -3.80 3.37
CA ARG A 44 -4.45 -2.93 3.09
C ARG A 44 -4.27 -1.52 3.66
N ALA A 45 -3.75 -1.41 4.89
CA ALA A 45 -3.47 -0.12 5.50
C ALA A 45 -2.40 0.64 4.70
N TRP A 46 -1.32 -0.06 4.35
CA TRP A 46 -0.21 0.51 3.60
C TRP A 46 -0.63 0.95 2.20
N ARG A 47 -1.50 0.18 1.54
CA ARG A 47 -2.12 0.60 0.28
C ARG A 47 -2.89 1.91 0.45
N ALA A 48 -3.73 2.02 1.48
CA ALA A 48 -4.51 3.23 1.73
C ALA A 48 -3.62 4.44 2.02
N GLU A 49 -2.49 4.25 2.70
CA GLU A 49 -1.49 5.31 2.89
C GLU A 49 -0.84 5.73 1.58
N LEU A 50 -0.42 4.79 0.73
CA LEU A 50 0.16 5.09 -0.58
C LEU A 50 -0.85 5.77 -1.52
N GLU A 51 -2.13 5.36 -1.51
CA GLU A 51 -3.21 6.04 -2.25
C GLU A 51 -3.41 7.47 -1.76
N ALA A 52 -3.33 7.70 -0.44
CA ALA A 52 -3.42 9.03 0.14
C ALA A 52 -2.21 9.91 -0.21
N GLU A 53 -0.99 9.35 -0.18
CA GLU A 53 0.23 10.05 -0.60
C GLU A 53 0.23 10.38 -2.09
N LEU A 54 -0.28 9.48 -2.94
CA LEU A 54 -0.46 9.72 -4.37
C LEU A 54 -1.45 10.87 -4.58
N GLY A 55 -2.59 10.85 -3.89
CA GLY A 55 -3.58 11.92 -3.95
C GLY A 55 -3.07 13.26 -3.41
N ASP A 56 -2.24 13.27 -2.38
CA ASP A 56 -1.62 14.49 -1.84
C ASP A 56 -0.56 15.04 -2.81
N ALA A 57 0.21 14.16 -3.46
CA ALA A 57 1.22 14.51 -4.44
C ALA A 57 0.63 15.00 -5.78
N GLU A 58 -0.52 14.45 -6.21
CA GLU A 58 -1.25 14.94 -7.39
C GLU A 58 -2.12 16.17 -7.10
N GLY A 59 -2.68 16.27 -5.89
CA GLY A 59 -3.79 17.17 -5.57
C GLY A 59 -3.52 18.28 -4.57
N GLY A 60 -2.36 18.32 -3.90
CA GLY A 60 -2.00 19.40 -2.99
C GLY A 60 -3.07 19.71 -1.94
N GLY A 61 -3.35 18.75 -1.06
CA GLY A 61 -4.06 19.01 0.20
C GLY A 61 -5.50 18.55 0.25
N VAL A 62 -5.71 17.32 0.70
CA VAL A 62 -6.75 17.04 1.70
C VAL A 62 -6.15 16.09 2.73
N ARG A 63 -5.55 16.66 3.78
CA ARG A 63 -5.28 15.92 5.02
C ARG A 63 -6.62 15.61 5.67
N VAL A 64 -7.24 14.49 5.33
CA VAL A 64 -8.27 13.90 6.18
C VAL A 64 -7.52 13.31 7.38
N THR A 65 -7.26 14.15 8.38
CA THR A 65 -6.90 13.69 9.72
C THR A 65 -8.08 12.91 10.27
N GLY A 66 -8.09 11.60 10.04
CA GLY A 66 -9.24 10.74 10.30
C GLY A 66 -8.86 9.34 10.72
N TRP A 67 -7.78 9.20 11.50
CA TRP A 67 -7.49 7.99 12.27
C TRP A 67 -7.38 8.37 13.76
N LEU A 68 -8.51 8.81 14.33
CA LEU A 68 -8.72 8.75 15.78
C LEU A 68 -9.31 7.37 16.09
N GLY A 69 -8.43 6.38 16.26
CA GLY A 69 -8.80 5.13 16.92
C GLY A 69 -8.96 5.38 18.42
N ARG A 70 -10.20 5.59 18.86
CA ARG A 70 -10.65 5.37 20.24
C ARG A 70 -11.97 4.62 20.19
#